data_AF-A0A0Q4KQS4-F1
#
_entry.id   AF-A0A0Q4KQS4-F1
#
_cell.length_a   1.000
_cell.length_b   1.000
_cell.length_c   1.000
_cell.angle_alpha   90.00
_cell.angle_beta   90.00
_cell.angle_gamma   90.00
#
_symmetry.space_group_name_H-M   'P 1'
#
loop_
_entity.id
_entity.type
_entity.pdbx_description
1 polymer ?
#
loop_
_entity_poly.entity_id
_entity_poly.type
_entity_poly.pdbx_seq_one_letter_code
_entity_poly.pdbx_strand_id
1 'polypeptide(L)'
;MATAPAPAAIYQGITLLVVSNNAQSGDRITINLGERGGKNVAWSTGQDFATSSGIQLSSTGGGSVPVSSFAITAEKITFMLAPSDSGSSTQFRVSAFLAADPSITEFSLSLTSDENSQVQAALSMQEPATLGPNPTVFDWPGTND
;
A
#
# COMPACT_ATOMS: atom_id res chain seq x y z
N MET A 1 -38.58 -4.86 -5.79
CA MET A 1 -38.00 -3.62 -5.24
C MET A 1 -36.59 -3.51 -5.79
N ALA A 2 -36.27 -2.46 -6.55
CA ALA A 2 -34.90 -2.21 -6.96
C ALA A 2 -34.14 -1.59 -5.78
N THR A 3 -33.02 -2.15 -5.39
CA THR A 3 -32.11 -1.55 -4.41
C THR A 3 -31.52 -0.28 -5.00
N ALA A 4 -31.48 0.80 -4.22
CA ALA A 4 -30.77 2.01 -4.63
C ALA A 4 -29.32 1.67 -5.00
N PRO A 5 -28.72 2.34 -6.00
CA PRO A 5 -27.32 2.13 -6.32
C PRO A 5 -26.45 2.47 -5.11
N ALA A 6 -25.46 1.63 -4.83
CA ALA A 6 -24.48 1.92 -3.80
C ALA A 6 -23.76 3.24 -4.12
N PRO A 7 -23.40 4.05 -3.10
CA PRO A 7 -22.60 5.24 -3.33
C PRO A 7 -21.29 4.86 -4.02
N ALA A 8 -20.86 5.68 -4.99
CA ALA A 8 -19.62 5.44 -5.73
C ALA A 8 -18.42 5.53 -4.78
N ALA A 9 -17.46 4.61 -4.91
CA ALA A 9 -16.24 4.67 -4.13
C ALA A 9 -15.40 5.90 -4.53
N ILE A 10 -14.70 6.48 -3.57
CA ILE A 10 -13.68 7.49 -3.82
C ILE A 10 -12.29 6.86 -3.76
N TYR A 11 -11.36 7.40 -4.53
CA TYR A 11 -10.06 6.79 -4.73
C TYR A 11 -8.91 7.72 -4.36
N GLN A 12 -7.91 7.17 -3.68
CA GLN A 12 -6.68 7.90 -3.38
C GLN A 12 -5.42 7.13 -3.77
N GLY A 13 -4.52 7.82 -4.48
CA GLY A 13 -3.20 7.29 -4.80
C GLY A 13 -2.32 7.22 -3.55
N ILE A 14 -1.64 6.09 -3.38
CA ILE A 14 -0.71 5.85 -2.28
C ILE A 14 0.61 5.30 -2.84
N THR A 15 1.71 5.78 -2.28
CA THR A 15 3.05 5.28 -2.57
C THR A 15 3.64 4.63 -1.34
N LEU A 16 4.19 3.43 -1.52
CA LEU A 16 4.94 2.70 -0.52
C LEU A 16 6.41 2.67 -0.93
N LEU A 17 7.29 3.13 -0.06
CA LEU A 17 8.73 2.93 -0.19
C LEU A 17 9.13 1.81 0.74
N VAL A 18 9.57 0.70 0.18
CA VAL A 18 10.05 -0.46 0.93
C VAL A 18 11.57 -0.43 0.92
N VAL A 19 12.18 -0.42 2.10
CA VAL A 19 13.62 -0.53 2.30
C VAL A 19 13.84 -1.74 3.20
N SER A 20 14.58 -2.71 2.70
CA SER A 20 14.91 -3.88 3.48
C SER A 20 16.41 -4.11 3.57
N ASN A 21 16.90 -4.27 4.79
CA ASN A 21 18.33 -4.38 5.07
C ASN A 21 18.67 -5.82 5.42
N ASN A 22 19.54 -6.43 4.62
CA ASN A 22 19.93 -7.85 4.73
C ASN A 22 18.78 -8.84 4.47
N ALA A 23 17.85 -8.47 3.59
CA ALA A 23 16.75 -9.34 3.18
C ALA A 23 17.22 -10.68 2.63
N GLN A 24 16.63 -11.74 3.17
CA GLN A 24 16.82 -13.10 2.71
C GLN A 24 15.74 -13.47 1.68
N SER A 25 16.07 -14.47 0.86
CA SER A 25 15.11 -15.02 -0.09
C SER A 25 13.90 -15.59 0.65
N GLY A 26 12.71 -15.12 0.28
CA GLY A 26 11.45 -15.59 0.86
C GLY A 26 10.95 -14.78 2.05
N ASP A 27 11.71 -13.79 2.51
CA ASP A 27 11.25 -12.86 3.56
C ASP A 27 9.96 -12.18 3.13
N ARG A 28 9.02 -12.10 4.08
CA ARG A 28 7.69 -11.56 3.84
C ARG A 28 7.54 -10.17 4.44
N ILE A 29 6.99 -9.27 3.64
CA ILE A 29 6.55 -7.94 4.05
C ILE A 29 5.05 -7.86 3.80
N THR A 30 4.27 -7.63 4.86
CA THR A 30 2.82 -7.46 4.78
C THR A 30 2.41 -6.10 5.34
N ILE A 31 1.64 -5.36 4.56
CA ILE A 31 1.06 -4.08 4.94
C ILE A 31 -0.43 -4.29 5.10
N ASN A 32 -0.92 -4.16 6.33
CA ASN A 32 -2.32 -4.32 6.66
C ASN A 32 -3.01 -2.96 6.62
N LEU A 33 -4.20 -2.94 6.05
CA LEU A 33 -5.11 -1.81 6.01
C LEU A 33 -6.21 -2.05 7.05
N GLY A 34 -6.36 -1.08 7.95
CA GLY A 34 -7.37 -1.09 9.00
C GLY A 34 -8.41 -0.01 8.76
N GLU A 35 -9.68 -0.41 8.76
CA GLU A 35 -10.83 0.50 8.77
C GLU A 35 -10.90 1.30 10.07
N ARG A 36 -11.53 2.47 9.98
CA ARG A 36 -11.75 3.37 11.10
C ARG A 36 -13.15 3.97 11.02
N GLY A 37 -13.78 4.20 12.18
CA GLY A 37 -15.12 4.81 12.24
C GLY A 37 -16.24 4.01 11.57
N GLY A 38 -16.05 2.71 11.32
CA GLY A 38 -17.03 1.85 10.65
C GLY A 38 -17.23 2.20 9.17
N LYS A 39 -16.23 2.81 8.53
CA LYS A 39 -16.21 3.14 7.10
C LYS A 39 -15.28 2.19 6.37
N ASN A 40 -15.75 1.70 5.21
CA ASN A 40 -14.98 0.74 4.44
C ASN A 40 -13.83 1.43 3.71
N VAL A 41 -12.67 0.78 3.72
CA VAL A 41 -11.51 1.15 2.90
C VAL A 41 -10.83 -0.13 2.44
N ALA A 42 -10.43 -0.16 1.18
CA ALA A 42 -9.82 -1.31 0.56
C ALA A 42 -8.64 -0.90 -0.31
N TRP A 43 -7.65 -1.78 -0.43
CA TRP A 43 -6.69 -1.67 -1.52
C TRP A 43 -7.38 -1.85 -2.86
N SER A 44 -7.00 -1.03 -3.84
CA SER A 44 -7.50 -1.10 -5.20
C SER A 44 -6.37 -1.21 -6.21
N THR A 45 -6.66 -1.92 -7.30
CA THR A 45 -5.81 -1.99 -8.48
C THR A 45 -6.00 -0.82 -9.44
N GLY A 46 -6.78 0.20 -9.06
CA GLY A 46 -6.97 1.42 -9.85
C GLY A 46 -8.28 2.13 -9.58
N GLN A 47 -8.44 3.31 -10.18
CA GLN A 47 -9.74 3.98 -10.29
C GLN A 47 -10.62 3.28 -11.33
N ASP A 48 -11.93 3.49 -11.26
CA ASP A 48 -12.94 2.92 -12.17
C ASP A 48 -12.83 3.39 -13.64
N PHE A 49 -11.78 4.14 -14.00
CA PHE A 49 -11.60 4.80 -15.30
C PHE A 49 -10.32 4.37 -16.01
N ALA A 50 -10.34 4.40 -17.34
CA ALA A 50 -9.32 3.84 -18.23
C ALA A 50 -7.91 4.46 -18.13
N THR A 51 -7.71 5.54 -17.37
CA THR A 51 -6.42 6.24 -17.24
C THR A 51 -5.59 5.79 -16.04
N SER A 52 -6.09 4.86 -15.21
CA SER A 52 -5.34 4.33 -14.08
C SER A 52 -4.24 3.35 -14.54
N SER A 53 -2.98 3.64 -14.23
CA SER A 53 -1.86 2.70 -14.40
C SER A 53 -1.90 1.50 -13.44
N GLY A 54 -2.87 1.48 -12.54
CA GLY A 54 -3.09 0.45 -11.54
C GLY A 54 -1.98 0.32 -10.52
N ILE A 55 -1.47 -0.90 -10.30
CA ILE A 55 -0.39 -1.17 -9.35
C ILE A 55 0.93 -1.23 -10.11
N GLN A 56 1.88 -0.39 -9.70
CA GLN A 56 3.21 -0.33 -10.28
C GLN A 56 4.26 -0.62 -9.22
N LEU A 57 5.20 -1.51 -9.53
CA LEU A 57 6.40 -1.74 -8.73
C LEU A 57 7.61 -1.27 -9.52
N SER A 58 8.52 -0.56 -8.86
CA SER A 58 9.75 -0.06 -9.49
C SER A 58 10.94 -0.12 -8.54
N SER A 59 12.10 -0.54 -9.04
CA SER A 59 13.36 -0.43 -8.31
C SER A 59 13.78 1.04 -8.17
N THR A 60 14.33 1.43 -7.02
CA THR A 60 14.84 2.79 -6.79
C THR A 60 16.30 2.96 -7.20
N GLY A 61 17.07 1.87 -7.31
CA GLY A 61 18.51 1.89 -7.60
C GLY A 61 18.90 1.59 -9.05
N GLY A 62 17.92 1.35 -9.93
CA GLY A 62 18.15 0.78 -11.25
C GLY A 62 18.38 -0.74 -11.16
N GLY A 63 17.59 -1.53 -11.90
CA GLY A 63 17.64 -2.99 -11.85
C GLY A 63 16.24 -3.61 -11.71
N SER A 64 16.21 -4.93 -11.53
CA SER A 64 14.97 -5.67 -11.32
C SER A 64 14.32 -5.31 -9.99
N VAL A 65 12.98 -5.32 -9.95
CA VAL A 65 12.23 -5.25 -8.69
C VAL A 65 12.53 -6.52 -7.89
N PRO A 66 12.98 -6.41 -6.63
CA PRO A 66 13.47 -7.53 -5.83
C PRO A 66 12.33 -8.29 -5.13
N VAL A 67 11.27 -8.60 -5.88
CA VAL A 67 10.05 -9.25 -5.38
C VAL A 67 9.83 -10.54 -6.15
N SER A 68 9.75 -11.66 -5.44
CA SER A 68 9.48 -12.99 -6.00
C SER A 68 7.99 -13.27 -6.12
N SER A 69 7.18 -12.73 -5.21
CA SER A 69 5.72 -12.76 -5.32
C SER A 69 5.07 -11.50 -4.76
N PHE A 70 3.95 -11.15 -5.38
CA PHE A 70 3.11 -10.03 -4.98
C PHE A 70 1.67 -10.54 -4.84
N ALA A 71 1.05 -10.25 -3.71
CA ALA A 71 -0.34 -10.55 -3.45
C ALA A 71 -1.05 -9.32 -2.86
N ILE A 72 -2.31 -9.16 -3.23
CA ILE A 72 -3.16 -8.07 -2.77
C ILE A 72 -4.56 -8.62 -2.49
N THR A 73 -5.12 -8.20 -1.37
CA THR A 73 -6.55 -8.32 -1.05
C THR A 73 -7.07 -6.93 -0.66
N ALA A 74 -8.37 -6.81 -0.39
CA ALA A 74 -8.94 -5.56 0.12
C ALA A 74 -8.20 -5.06 1.38
N GLU A 75 -7.76 -5.95 2.26
CA GLU A 75 -7.23 -5.61 3.58
C GLU A 75 -5.70 -5.59 3.65
N LYS A 76 -4.98 -6.15 2.67
CA LYS A 76 -3.52 -6.21 2.76
C LYS A 76 -2.82 -6.30 1.42
N ILE A 77 -1.59 -5.81 1.42
CA ILE A 77 -0.58 -6.09 0.40
C ILE A 77 0.51 -6.95 1.02
N THR A 78 0.93 -7.98 0.32
CA THR A 78 2.03 -8.86 0.73
C THR A 78 3.06 -8.98 -0.40
N PHE A 79 4.32 -8.77 -0.03
CA PHE A 79 5.48 -9.04 -0.86
C PHE A 79 6.24 -10.22 -0.28
N MET A 80 6.72 -11.10 -1.16
CA MET A 80 7.86 -11.96 -0.82
C MET A 80 9.07 -11.46 -1.58
N LEU A 81 10.19 -11.31 -0.89
CA LEU A 81 11.41 -10.83 -1.50
C LEU A 81 12.08 -11.93 -2.32
N ALA A 82 12.70 -11.52 -3.42
CA ALA A 82 13.55 -12.39 -4.22
C ALA A 82 14.94 -12.54 -3.57
N PRO A 83 15.67 -13.64 -3.84
CA PRO A 83 17.04 -13.77 -3.36
C PRO A 83 17.88 -12.56 -3.78
N SER A 84 18.53 -11.92 -2.82
CA SER A 84 19.61 -10.98 -3.10
C SER A 84 20.93 -11.74 -3.03
N ASP A 85 21.60 -11.94 -4.17
CA ASP A 85 22.85 -12.70 -4.24
C ASP A 85 24.02 -12.03 -3.48
N SER A 86 23.80 -10.85 -2.88
CA SER A 86 24.85 -10.03 -2.29
C SER A 86 24.57 -9.51 -0.87
N GLY A 87 23.44 -9.86 -0.24
CA GLY A 87 23.10 -9.36 1.11
C GLY A 87 22.97 -7.84 1.18
N SER A 88 22.81 -7.17 0.03
CA SER A 88 22.68 -5.73 -0.08
C SER A 88 21.30 -5.24 0.33
N SER A 89 21.22 -3.99 0.79
CA SER A 89 19.94 -3.32 1.03
C SER A 89 19.09 -3.33 -0.25
N THR A 90 17.85 -3.75 -0.09
CA THR A 90 16.87 -3.96 -1.14
C THR A 90 15.85 -2.85 -1.04
N GLN A 91 15.72 -2.04 -2.10
CA GLN A 91 14.79 -0.91 -2.09
C GLN A 91 13.93 -0.88 -3.36
N PHE A 92 12.62 -0.75 -3.16
CA PHE A 92 11.67 -0.59 -4.24
C PHE A 92 10.49 0.28 -3.81
N ARG A 93 9.82 0.82 -4.82
CA ARG A 93 8.62 1.63 -4.66
C ARG A 93 7.43 0.89 -5.21
N VAL A 94 6.30 1.03 -4.54
CA VAL A 94 5.00 0.55 -4.99
C VAL A 94 4.06 1.74 -5.07
N SER A 95 3.45 1.94 -6.23
CA SER A 95 2.36 2.89 -6.41
C SER A 95 1.06 2.10 -6.59
N ALA A 96 0.07 2.43 -5.79
CA ALA A 96 -1.23 1.76 -5.75
C ALA A 96 -2.34 2.76 -5.44
N PHE A 97 -3.57 2.27 -5.29
CA PHE A 97 -4.72 3.05 -4.90
C PHE A 97 -5.42 2.46 -3.68
N LEU A 98 -6.09 3.31 -2.92
CA LEU A 98 -7.11 2.94 -1.96
C LEU A 98 -8.47 3.33 -2.52
N ALA A 99 -9.47 2.47 -2.33
CA ALA A 99 -10.88 2.75 -2.55
C ALA A 99 -11.57 2.87 -1.21
N ALA A 100 -12.47 3.83 -1.04
CA ALA A 100 -13.17 4.03 0.22
C ALA A 100 -14.60 4.52 0.02
N ASP A 101 -15.41 4.37 1.08
CA ASP A 101 -16.70 5.04 1.18
C ASP A 101 -16.51 6.58 1.10
N PRO A 102 -17.39 7.34 0.43
CA PRO A 102 -17.28 8.80 0.32
C PRO A 102 -17.23 9.57 1.64
N SER A 103 -17.65 8.93 2.73
CA SER A 103 -17.69 9.52 4.07
C SER A 103 -16.50 9.15 4.96
N ILE A 104 -15.47 8.51 4.40
CA ILE A 104 -14.25 8.20 5.15
C ILE A 104 -13.50 9.48 5.51
N THR A 105 -12.93 9.51 6.70
CA THR A 105 -12.10 10.63 7.18
C THR A 105 -10.71 10.17 7.60
N GLU A 106 -10.58 8.92 8.01
CA GLU A 106 -9.31 8.33 8.44
C GLU A 106 -9.27 6.84 8.11
N PHE A 107 -8.06 6.31 8.01
CA PHE A 107 -7.78 4.88 7.95
C PHE A 107 -6.46 4.61 8.68
N SER A 108 -6.07 3.34 8.79
CA SER A 108 -4.77 3.00 9.37
C SER A 108 -4.01 1.98 8.55
N LEU A 109 -2.68 2.08 8.60
CA LEU A 109 -1.77 1.08 8.04
C LEU A 109 -0.87 0.53 9.13
N SER A 110 -0.62 -0.78 9.11
CA SER A 110 0.40 -1.41 9.95
C SER A 110 1.28 -2.34 9.13
N LEU A 111 2.48 -2.61 9.65
CA LEU A 111 3.50 -3.43 9.03
C LEU A 111 3.70 -4.71 9.83
N THR A 112 3.70 -5.84 9.13
CA THR A 112 4.19 -7.13 9.63
C THR A 112 5.30 -7.60 8.70
N SER A 113 6.49 -7.82 9.23
CA SER A 113 7.67 -8.18 8.46
C SER A 113 8.45 -9.28 9.17
N ASP A 114 8.99 -10.24 8.42
CA ASP A 114 9.86 -11.30 8.96
C ASP A 114 11.27 -10.76 9.33
N GLU A 115 11.60 -9.56 8.86
CA GLU A 115 12.92 -8.91 8.99
C GLU A 115 12.81 -7.42 9.36
N ASN A 116 13.95 -6.76 9.57
CA ASN A 116 14.06 -5.31 9.85
C ASN A 116 13.76 -4.42 8.63
N SER A 117 12.77 -4.78 7.82
CA SER A 117 12.26 -3.92 6.75
C SER A 117 11.61 -2.68 7.34
N GLN A 118 11.80 -1.58 6.64
CA GLN A 118 11.10 -0.33 6.86
C GLN A 118 10.21 -0.06 5.66
N VAL A 119 8.96 0.28 5.92
CA VAL A 119 8.03 0.73 4.90
C VAL A 119 7.61 2.14 5.24
N GLN A 120 7.74 3.06 4.29
CA GLN A 120 7.16 4.39 4.38
C GLN A 120 5.97 4.47 3.44
N ALA A 121 4.84 4.97 3.93
CA ALA A 121 3.64 5.20 3.16
C ALA A 121 3.41 6.70 2.98
N ALA A 122 3.13 7.12 1.76
CA ALA A 122 2.79 8.50 1.42
C ALA A 122 1.48 8.52 0.63
N LEU A 123 0.48 9.21 1.17
CA LEU A 123 -0.81 9.39 0.53
C LEU A 123 -0.80 10.71 -0.25
N SER A 124 -0.91 10.64 -1.58
CA SER A 124 -0.82 11.82 -2.46
C SER A 124 0.40 12.70 -2.20
N MET A 125 0.18 13.94 -1.75
CA MET A 125 1.20 14.95 -1.44
C MET A 125 1.46 15.08 0.07
N GLN A 126 0.92 14.18 0.90
CA GLN A 126 1.23 14.16 2.33
C GLN A 126 2.67 13.68 2.56
N GLU A 127 3.25 14.11 3.69
CA GLU A 127 4.57 13.66 4.11
C GLU A 127 4.56 12.13 4.35
N PRO A 128 5.58 11.39 3.86
CA PRO A 128 5.66 9.96 4.11
C PRO A 128 5.75 9.63 5.60
N ALA A 129 4.94 8.69 6.06
CA ALA A 129 5.00 8.16 7.42
C ALA A 129 5.58 6.75 7.43
N THR A 130 6.49 6.49 8.37
CA THR A 130 7.04 5.14 8.60
C THR A 130 5.98 4.25 9.25
N LEU A 131 5.79 3.06 8.69
CA LEU A 131 4.91 2.02 9.21
C LEU A 131 5.65 1.14 10.20
N GLY A 132 4.95 0.69 11.23
CA GLY A 132 5.42 -0.26 12.21
C GLY A 132 4.35 -1.28 12.57
N PRO A 133 4.60 -2.15 13.56
CA PRO A 133 3.62 -3.16 13.99
C PRO A 133 2.36 -2.53 14.61
N ASN A 134 2.49 -1.33 15.18
CA ASN A 134 1.34 -0.56 15.65
C ASN A 134 0.69 0.21 14.49
N PRO A 135 -0.65 0.32 14.44
CA PRO A 135 -1.33 1.07 13.40
C PRO A 135 -0.91 2.55 13.38
N THR A 136 -0.43 2.99 12.22
CA THR A 136 -0.24 4.41 11.88
C THR A 136 -1.53 4.92 11.26
N VAL A 137 -2.09 6.00 11.81
CA VAL A 137 -3.34 6.61 11.31
C VAL A 137 -3.00 7.62 10.23
N PHE A 138 -3.80 7.62 9.16
CA PHE A 138 -3.71 8.57 8.06
C PHE A 138 -5.06 9.26 7.90
N ASP A 139 -5.03 10.58 7.73
CA ASP A 139 -6.21 11.35 7.34
C ASP A 139 -6.49 11.12 5.86
N TRP A 140 -7.74 10.81 5.54
CA TRP A 140 -8.19 10.77 4.17
C TRP A 140 -8.24 12.22 3.64
N PRO A 141 -7.49 12.57 2.58
CA PRO A 141 -7.54 13.90 2.02
C PRO A 141 -8.96 14.15 1.53
N GLY A 142 -9.60 15.19 2.07
CA GLY A 142 -10.94 15.57 1.64
C GLY A 142 -10.97 15.70 0.12
N THR A 143 -12.07 15.23 -0.49
CA THR A 143 -12.37 15.57 -1.88
C THR A 143 -12.54 17.09 -1.90
N ASN A 144 -11.50 17.82 -2.32
CA ASN A 144 -11.69 19.22 -2.66
C ASN A 144 -12.68 19.24 -3.83
N ASP A 145 -13.90 19.72 -3.55
CA ASP A 145 -14.91 20.08 -4.54
C ASP A 145 -14.34 21.08 -5.56
#